data_AF-A0A3C0S6C4-F1
#
_entry.id   AF-A0A3C0S6C4-F1
#
_cell.length_a   1.000
_cell.length_b   1.000
_cell.length_c   1.000
_cell.angle_alpha   90.00
_cell.angle_beta   90.00
_cell.angle_gamma   90.00
#
_symmetry.space_group_name_H-M   'P 1'
#
loop_
_entity.id
_entity.type
_entity.pdbx_description
1 polymer ?
#
loop_
_entity_poly.entity_id
_entity_poly.type
_entity_poly.pdbx_seq_one_letter_code
_entity_poly.pdbx_strand_id
1 'polypeptide(L)'
;MKIAVLAHLKHPIRKPFMGGLEAFTYEVTKLLLQRGHEVTLFASEHSDPSLNVHAILSDVDYDMETLSRFRSHELSEDFISTHHAYLELMQEIDQYDFDVIFNNSLNYVPITMATLAETPMVTVLHTPPIFEMKKAIMAANRYNKMTYVSVSQTNATMWKPYIPNCKVVHNGIDLNKWSYIANNSGEYALWFGRIHPDKGTHFAIAAAKLAGRPIKIAGSVADKHYFDTFVKPLLDDNAEWVEHCTHEQLNELIGNAAVSVITPCWEEPFGLVVAESFACGTPVAGFARGALPKIVTKETGCLTASCSVTELAKCINDAAQLSRKACRVHAESSLDIQHMVSSYENIFAQVIKKCADKYVL
;
A
#
# COMPACT_ATOMS: atom_id res chain seq x y z
N MET A 1 23.42 -0.04 9.43
CA MET A 1 22.38 -0.67 10.26
C MET A 1 22.10 -2.03 9.67
N LYS A 2 21.96 -3.04 10.52
CA LYS A 2 21.48 -4.38 10.22
C LYS A 2 19.97 -4.43 10.49
N ILE A 3 19.17 -4.57 9.45
CA ILE A 3 17.71 -4.36 9.49
C ILE A 3 17.00 -5.66 9.12
N ALA A 4 16.14 -6.14 10.02
CA ALA A 4 15.20 -7.22 9.72
C ALA A 4 13.90 -6.64 9.15
N VAL A 5 13.58 -6.90 7.89
CA VAL A 5 12.28 -6.49 7.32
C VAL A 5 11.34 -7.69 7.35
N LEU A 6 10.23 -7.57 8.06
CA LEU A 6 9.19 -8.61 8.07
C LEU A 6 8.11 -8.23 7.06
N ALA A 7 8.00 -9.00 5.99
CA ALA A 7 6.98 -8.82 4.96
C ALA A 7 5.62 -9.36 5.41
N HIS A 8 4.55 -8.94 4.74
CA HIS A 8 3.26 -9.62 4.80
C HIS A 8 3.28 -10.86 3.92
N LEU A 9 2.94 -12.02 4.48
CA LEU A 9 3.13 -13.34 3.85
C LEU A 9 1.99 -13.82 2.94
N LYS A 10 0.96 -12.99 2.72
CA LYS A 10 -0.17 -13.38 1.85
C LYS A 10 0.24 -13.56 0.40
N HIS A 11 1.19 -12.74 -0.08
CA HIS A 11 1.69 -12.76 -1.44
C HIS A 11 3.22 -12.60 -1.43
N PRO A 12 3.95 -13.27 -2.34
CA PRO A 12 5.39 -13.05 -2.49
C PRO A 12 5.73 -11.59 -2.80
N ILE A 13 6.85 -11.09 -2.25
CA ILE A 13 7.32 -9.72 -2.47
C ILE A 13 8.10 -9.65 -3.79
N ARG A 14 7.36 -9.60 -4.91
CA ARG A 14 7.91 -9.48 -6.26
C ARG A 14 6.92 -8.84 -7.23
N LYS A 15 7.44 -8.43 -8.39
CA LYS A 15 6.62 -7.98 -9.51
C LYS A 15 6.02 -9.18 -10.27
N PRO A 16 4.81 -9.05 -10.85
CA PRO A 16 3.86 -7.96 -10.64
C PRO A 16 3.29 -7.98 -9.21
N PHE A 17 3.13 -6.81 -8.61
CA PHE A 17 2.70 -6.70 -7.21
C PHE A 17 1.20 -6.96 -7.07
N MET A 18 0.81 -7.74 -6.05
CA MET A 18 -0.59 -8.02 -5.74
C MET A 18 -1.30 -6.87 -5.03
N GLY A 19 -0.56 -5.93 -4.46
CA GLY A 19 -1.12 -4.80 -3.76
C GLY A 19 -0.07 -3.75 -3.39
N GLY A 20 -0.56 -2.68 -2.80
CA GLY A 20 0.29 -1.56 -2.37
C GLY A 20 1.27 -1.93 -1.26
N LEU A 21 0.97 -2.96 -0.45
CA LEU A 21 1.84 -3.41 0.62
C LEU A 21 3.04 -4.19 0.08
N GLU A 22 2.81 -5.07 -0.90
CA GLU A 22 3.87 -5.81 -1.58
C GLU A 22 4.79 -4.83 -2.32
N ALA A 23 4.21 -3.84 -3.02
CA ALA A 23 4.97 -2.78 -3.68
C ALA A 23 5.77 -1.93 -2.66
N PHE A 24 5.13 -1.48 -1.58
CA PHE A 24 5.81 -0.72 -0.52
C PHE A 24 7.01 -1.49 0.05
N THR A 25 6.79 -2.75 0.43
CA THR A 25 7.82 -3.59 1.08
C THR A 25 8.98 -3.86 0.13
N TYR A 26 8.70 -4.12 -1.15
CA TYR A 26 9.72 -4.26 -2.18
C TYR A 26 10.57 -3.01 -2.30
N GLU A 27 9.94 -1.85 -2.49
CA GLU A 27 10.64 -0.60 -2.79
C GLU A 27 11.44 -0.08 -1.59
N VAL A 28 10.88 -0.14 -0.38
CA VAL A 28 11.60 0.29 0.83
C VAL A 28 12.80 -0.63 1.12
N THR A 29 12.65 -1.95 0.96
CA THR A 29 13.73 -2.92 1.17
C THR A 29 14.86 -2.69 0.17
N LYS A 30 14.50 -2.53 -1.12
CA LYS A 30 15.45 -2.25 -2.18
C LYS A 30 16.22 -0.95 -1.94
N LEU A 31 15.55 0.12 -1.52
CA LEU A 31 16.19 1.39 -1.24
C LEU A 31 17.10 1.34 -0.01
N LEU A 32 16.70 0.63 1.04
CA LEU A 32 17.56 0.43 2.21
C LEU A 32 18.86 -0.31 1.84
N LEU A 33 18.77 -1.36 1.02
CA LEU A 33 19.94 -2.06 0.47
C LEU A 33 20.83 -1.12 -0.35
N GLN A 34 20.23 -0.32 -1.25
CA GLN A 34 20.95 0.66 -2.08
C GLN A 34 21.63 1.77 -1.26
N ARG A 35 21.08 2.11 -0.10
CA ARG A 35 21.67 3.07 0.85
C ARG A 35 22.75 2.47 1.75
N GLY A 36 23.11 1.20 1.52
CA GLY A 36 24.22 0.53 2.21
C GLY A 36 23.86 -0.07 3.56
N HIS A 37 22.57 -0.26 3.85
CA HIS A 37 22.15 -1.04 5.01
C HIS A 37 22.31 -2.54 4.74
N GLU A 38 22.63 -3.29 5.78
CA GLU A 38 22.58 -4.75 5.75
C GLU A 38 21.14 -5.16 6.03
N VAL A 39 20.39 -5.54 5.00
CA VAL A 39 18.96 -5.84 5.13
C VAL A 39 18.71 -7.31 4.91
N THR A 40 17.94 -7.95 5.79
CA THR A 40 17.37 -9.30 5.55
C THR A 40 15.86 -9.18 5.44
N LEU A 41 15.30 -9.64 4.32
CA LEU A 41 13.86 -9.66 4.10
C LEU A 41 13.29 -11.03 4.48
N PHE A 42 12.55 -11.10 5.58
CA PHE A 42 11.78 -12.28 5.96
C PHE A 42 10.44 -12.28 5.23
N ALA A 43 10.27 -13.18 4.26
CA ALA A 43 9.12 -13.23 3.36
C ALA A 43 8.80 -14.67 2.92
N SER A 44 7.83 -14.86 2.01
CA SER A 44 7.60 -16.18 1.40
C SER A 44 8.67 -16.52 0.36
N GLU A 45 8.88 -17.81 0.13
CA GLU A 45 10.01 -18.35 -0.66
C GLU A 45 10.10 -17.82 -2.10
N HIS A 46 8.98 -17.49 -2.75
CA HIS A 46 8.99 -16.97 -4.12
C HIS A 46 9.17 -15.45 -4.23
N SER A 47 9.52 -14.76 -3.14
CA SER A 47 9.84 -13.33 -3.16
C SER A 47 11.12 -13.05 -3.98
N ASP A 48 11.32 -11.81 -4.42
CA ASP A 48 12.46 -11.46 -5.29
C ASP A 48 13.80 -11.68 -4.55
N PRO A 49 14.68 -12.62 -5.01
CA PRO A 49 15.90 -12.97 -4.32
C PRO A 49 16.93 -11.82 -4.27
N SER A 50 16.78 -10.78 -5.13
CA SER A 50 17.63 -9.59 -5.06
C SER A 50 17.42 -8.74 -3.80
N LEU A 51 16.40 -9.05 -3.00
CA LEU A 51 16.08 -8.37 -1.73
C LEU A 51 16.73 -9.02 -0.50
N ASN A 52 17.66 -9.96 -0.69
CA ASN A 52 18.27 -10.75 0.38
C ASN A 52 17.21 -11.46 1.23
N VAL A 53 16.43 -12.33 0.56
CA VAL A 53 15.28 -13.03 1.15
C VAL A 53 15.74 -14.17 2.06
N HIS A 54 15.22 -14.18 3.28
CA HIS A 54 15.15 -15.35 4.15
C HIS A 54 13.70 -15.86 4.13
N ALA A 55 13.47 -17.00 3.49
CA ALA A 55 12.13 -17.58 3.39
C ALA A 55 11.65 -18.10 4.76
N ILE A 56 10.52 -17.60 5.24
CA ILE A 56 9.87 -18.07 6.49
C ILE A 56 8.55 -18.78 6.23
N LEU A 57 8.11 -18.84 4.96
CA LEU A 57 6.91 -19.53 4.56
C LEU A 57 7.11 -20.16 3.19
N SER A 58 6.84 -21.47 3.14
CA SER A 58 6.77 -22.22 1.90
C SER A 58 5.51 -21.84 1.11
N ASP A 59 5.62 -21.82 -0.21
CA ASP A 59 4.56 -21.52 -1.15
C ASP A 59 4.10 -22.79 -1.90
N VAL A 60 4.43 -23.98 -1.40
CA VAL A 60 3.98 -25.27 -1.96
C VAL A 60 2.45 -25.32 -2.09
N ASP A 61 1.71 -24.70 -1.16
CA ASP A 61 0.25 -24.61 -1.16
C ASP A 61 -0.28 -23.26 -1.66
N TYR A 62 0.57 -22.43 -2.28
CA TYR A 62 0.18 -21.15 -2.89
C TYR A 62 -0.07 -21.32 -4.39
N ASP A 63 -1.32 -21.21 -4.79
CA ASP A 63 -1.71 -21.26 -6.20
C ASP A 63 -1.41 -19.91 -6.88
N MET A 64 -0.46 -19.93 -7.79
CA MET A 64 -0.02 -18.78 -8.57
C MET A 64 -1.03 -18.33 -9.65
N GLU A 65 -1.97 -19.20 -10.04
CA GLU A 65 -3.03 -18.89 -11.00
C GLU A 65 -4.20 -18.20 -10.31
N THR A 66 -4.69 -18.77 -9.20
CA THR A 66 -5.79 -18.17 -8.42
C THR A 66 -5.33 -17.13 -7.40
N LEU A 67 -4.01 -17.01 -7.20
CA LEU A 67 -3.36 -16.08 -6.27
C LEU A 67 -3.83 -16.30 -4.83
N SER A 68 -4.09 -17.54 -4.46
CA SER A 68 -4.68 -17.93 -3.18
C SER A 68 -4.02 -19.16 -2.58
N ARG A 69 -4.01 -19.26 -1.23
CA ARG A 69 -3.68 -20.51 -0.52
C ARG A 69 -4.95 -21.34 -0.32
N PHE A 70 -4.83 -22.66 -0.35
CA PHE A 70 -5.95 -23.58 -0.13
C PHE A 70 -6.70 -23.25 1.18
N ARG A 71 -8.04 -23.30 1.14
CA ARG A 71 -8.91 -22.98 2.29
C ARG A 71 -9.67 -24.22 2.76
N SER A 72 -9.36 -24.71 3.95
CA SER A 72 -10.26 -25.59 4.72
C SER A 72 -11.25 -24.76 5.56
N HIS A 73 -12.36 -25.37 5.98
CA HIS A 73 -13.52 -24.66 6.57
C HIS A 73 -13.39 -24.31 8.08
N GLU A 74 -12.37 -24.80 8.79
CA GLU A 74 -12.33 -24.72 10.27
C GLU A 74 -11.29 -23.74 10.84
N LEU A 75 -10.30 -23.35 10.04
CA LEU A 75 -9.40 -22.19 10.14
C LEU A 75 -8.57 -22.27 8.85
N SER A 76 -8.33 -21.18 8.11
CA SER A 76 -7.57 -21.32 6.86
C SER A 76 -6.14 -21.81 7.16
N GLU A 77 -5.66 -22.79 6.41
CA GLU A 77 -4.27 -23.26 6.48
C GLU A 77 -3.28 -22.09 6.34
N ASP A 78 -3.63 -21.10 5.53
CA ASP A 78 -2.93 -19.81 5.43
C ASP A 78 -2.78 -19.10 6.77
N PHE A 79 -3.84 -19.01 7.58
CA PHE A 79 -3.79 -18.34 8.87
C PHE A 79 -2.85 -19.07 9.84
N ILE A 80 -2.92 -20.40 9.89
CA ILE A 80 -2.06 -21.23 10.77
C ILE A 80 -0.60 -21.21 10.29
N SER A 81 -0.37 -21.34 8.99
CA SER A 81 0.98 -21.36 8.43
C SER A 81 1.67 -20.02 8.59
N THR A 82 0.96 -18.91 8.32
CA THR A 82 1.50 -17.56 8.56
C THR A 82 1.73 -17.30 10.05
N HIS A 83 0.86 -17.80 10.94
CA HIS A 83 1.07 -17.74 12.39
C HIS A 83 2.38 -18.40 12.80
N HIS A 84 2.59 -19.67 12.41
CA HIS A 84 3.78 -20.43 12.79
C HIS A 84 5.06 -19.85 12.17
N ALA A 85 5.00 -19.41 10.91
CA ALA A 85 6.11 -18.72 10.24
C ALA A 85 6.65 -17.52 11.05
N TYR A 86 5.74 -16.64 11.50
CA TYR A 86 6.16 -15.51 12.32
C TYR A 86 6.54 -15.91 13.75
N LEU A 87 5.92 -16.95 14.31
CA LEU A 87 6.23 -17.41 15.67
C LEU A 87 7.66 -17.94 15.73
N GLU A 88 8.01 -18.84 14.82
CA GLU A 88 9.35 -19.43 14.69
C GLU A 88 10.40 -18.34 14.46
N LEU A 89 10.15 -17.44 13.50
CA LEU A 89 11.03 -16.29 13.26
C LEU A 89 11.26 -15.48 14.54
N MET A 90 10.19 -15.13 15.26
CA MET A 90 10.30 -14.28 16.45
C MET A 90 10.93 -14.99 17.65
N GLN A 91 10.97 -16.33 17.69
CA GLN A 91 11.71 -17.09 18.70
C GLN A 91 13.22 -17.05 18.47
N GLU A 92 13.63 -16.86 17.22
CA GLU A 92 15.04 -16.87 16.81
C GLU A 92 15.60 -15.49 16.46
N ILE A 93 14.75 -14.45 16.41
CA ILE A 93 15.09 -13.15 15.82
C ILE A 93 16.33 -12.49 16.44
N ASP A 94 16.53 -12.64 17.75
CA ASP A 94 17.67 -12.03 18.46
C ASP A 94 18.99 -12.78 18.18
N GLN A 95 18.95 -14.02 17.67
CA GLN A 95 20.15 -14.77 17.27
C GLN A 95 20.83 -14.19 16.01
N TYR A 96 20.13 -13.29 15.31
CA TYR A 96 20.64 -12.65 14.09
C TYR A 96 21.33 -11.31 14.38
N ASP A 97 21.37 -10.82 15.62
CA ASP A 97 22.03 -9.56 16.01
C ASP A 97 21.59 -8.33 15.17
N PHE A 98 20.29 -8.21 14.87
CA PHE A 98 19.76 -7.05 14.14
C PHE A 98 19.80 -5.77 15.01
N ASP A 99 20.02 -4.61 14.38
CA ASP A 99 19.87 -3.32 15.06
C ASP A 99 18.39 -2.96 15.28
N VAL A 100 17.53 -3.31 14.32
CA VAL A 100 16.11 -2.97 14.34
C VAL A 100 15.27 -3.95 13.52
N ILE A 101 14.09 -4.27 14.03
CA ILE A 101 13.04 -4.99 13.29
C ILE A 101 12.09 -3.97 12.65
N PHE A 102 11.99 -3.98 11.33
CA PHE A 102 11.04 -3.21 10.54
C PHE A 102 9.87 -4.09 10.10
N ASN A 103 8.78 -4.02 10.87
CA ASN A 103 7.64 -4.91 10.76
C ASN A 103 6.54 -4.34 9.83
N ASN A 104 6.34 -5.00 8.69
CA ASN A 104 5.29 -4.74 7.69
C ASN A 104 4.28 -5.92 7.56
N SER A 105 4.31 -6.87 8.50
CA SER A 105 3.65 -8.17 8.39
C SER A 105 2.12 -8.18 8.38
N LEU A 106 1.46 -7.09 8.76
CA LEU A 106 0.02 -7.03 9.09
C LEU A 106 -0.48 -8.21 9.96
N ASN A 107 0.39 -8.74 10.82
CA ASN A 107 0.11 -9.90 11.66
C ASN A 107 0.30 -9.56 13.15
N TYR A 108 -0.48 -10.23 13.99
CA TYR A 108 -0.49 -10.02 15.43
C TYR A 108 0.69 -10.71 16.14
N VAL A 109 1.27 -11.76 15.55
CA VAL A 109 2.34 -12.56 16.16
C VAL A 109 3.60 -11.73 16.40
N PRO A 110 4.18 -11.02 15.41
CA PRO A 110 5.36 -10.19 15.66
C PRO A 110 5.13 -9.14 16.74
N ILE A 111 3.95 -8.52 16.76
CA ILE A 111 3.60 -7.50 17.77
C ILE A 111 3.51 -8.11 19.17
N THR A 112 2.94 -9.31 19.29
CA THR A 112 2.79 -10.00 20.58
C THR A 112 4.16 -10.42 21.12
N MET A 113 4.99 -11.00 20.25
CA MET A 113 6.32 -11.51 20.58
C MET A 113 7.37 -10.39 20.77
N ALA A 114 7.15 -9.19 20.23
CA ALA A 114 8.06 -8.05 20.39
C ALA A 114 8.33 -7.65 21.85
N THR A 115 7.49 -8.08 22.79
CA THR A 115 7.71 -7.86 24.22
C THR A 115 8.86 -8.70 24.78
N LEU A 116 9.09 -9.87 24.18
CA LEU A 116 10.13 -10.84 24.54
C LEU A 116 11.44 -10.59 23.80
N ALA A 117 11.39 -9.99 22.61
CA ALA A 117 12.58 -9.65 21.84
C ALA A 117 13.43 -8.56 22.54
N GLU A 118 14.75 -8.69 22.40
CA GLU A 118 15.75 -7.68 22.75
C GLU A 118 15.87 -6.63 21.64
N THR A 119 15.86 -7.08 20.39
CA THR A 119 15.92 -6.20 19.21
C THR A 119 14.70 -5.28 19.16
N PRO A 120 14.88 -3.96 19.07
CA PRO A 120 13.75 -3.04 19.09
C PRO A 120 12.98 -3.07 17.77
N MET A 121 11.65 -2.90 17.85
CA MET A 121 10.75 -3.05 16.70
C MET A 121 10.02 -1.74 16.32
N VAL A 122 10.02 -1.44 15.03
CA VAL A 122 9.17 -0.44 14.38
C VAL A 122 8.11 -1.15 13.55
N THR A 123 6.83 -1.01 13.93
CA THR A 123 5.70 -1.61 13.20
C THR A 123 4.96 -0.56 12.39
N VAL A 124 4.79 -0.81 11.08
CA VAL A 124 4.04 0.06 10.18
C VAL A 124 2.57 -0.40 10.08
N LEU A 125 1.66 0.54 10.26
CA LEU A 125 0.22 0.35 10.20
C LEU A 125 -0.26 0.68 8.78
N HIS A 126 -0.33 -0.35 7.93
CA HIS A 126 -0.72 -0.23 6.52
C HIS A 126 -2.24 -0.22 6.28
N THR A 127 -3.03 -0.58 7.28
CA THR A 127 -4.50 -0.66 7.20
C THR A 127 -5.15 0.06 8.37
N PRO A 128 -6.47 0.34 8.30
CA PRO A 128 -7.27 0.64 9.48
C PRO A 128 -7.18 -0.47 10.55
N PRO A 129 -7.65 -0.21 11.79
CA PRO A 129 -7.57 -1.17 12.89
C PRO A 129 -8.29 -2.51 12.67
N ILE A 130 -7.51 -3.56 12.37
CA ILE A 130 -7.99 -4.95 12.30
C ILE A 130 -7.98 -5.62 13.68
N PHE A 131 -8.85 -6.61 13.88
CA PHE A 131 -9.17 -7.17 15.20
C PHE A 131 -7.94 -7.73 15.92
N GLU A 132 -7.16 -8.56 15.23
CA GLU A 132 -6.02 -9.31 15.74
C GLU A 132 -4.91 -8.35 16.16
N MET A 133 -4.56 -7.39 15.31
CA MET A 133 -3.56 -6.37 15.63
C MET A 133 -4.01 -5.47 16.78
N LYS A 134 -5.28 -5.04 16.84
CA LYS A 134 -5.80 -4.28 17.99
C LYS A 134 -5.55 -5.02 19.30
N LYS A 135 -5.86 -6.32 19.35
CA LYS A 135 -5.67 -7.15 20.54
C LYS A 135 -4.19 -7.29 20.92
N ALA A 136 -3.32 -7.55 19.95
CA ALA A 136 -1.87 -7.64 20.21
C ALA A 136 -1.28 -6.31 20.68
N ILE A 137 -1.62 -5.20 20.03
CA ILE A 137 -1.17 -3.85 20.41
C ILE A 137 -1.64 -3.50 21.84
N MET A 138 -2.90 -3.77 22.19
CA MET A 138 -3.42 -3.52 23.53
C MET A 138 -2.68 -4.32 24.62
N ALA A 139 -2.27 -5.55 24.31
CA ALA A 139 -1.48 -6.37 25.23
C ALA A 139 -0.04 -5.84 25.34
N ALA A 140 0.60 -5.56 24.21
CA ALA A 140 2.00 -5.21 24.12
C ALA A 140 2.30 -3.76 24.55
N ASN A 141 1.34 -2.83 24.45
CA ASN A 141 1.49 -1.44 24.91
C ASN A 141 1.78 -1.30 26.41
N ARG A 142 1.45 -2.30 27.23
CA ARG A 142 1.79 -2.34 28.65
C ARG A 142 3.30 -2.31 28.92
N TYR A 143 4.10 -2.69 27.92
CA TYR A 143 5.55 -2.80 28.03
C TYR A 143 6.32 -1.61 27.41
N ASN A 144 5.64 -0.73 26.68
CA ASN A 144 6.21 0.48 26.06
C ASN A 144 7.53 0.24 25.28
N LYS A 145 7.65 -0.93 24.63
CA LYS A 145 8.84 -1.36 23.87
C LYS A 145 8.75 -1.07 22.37
N MET A 146 7.56 -0.94 21.80
CA MET A 146 7.40 -0.82 20.34
C MET A 146 7.21 0.63 19.90
N THR A 147 7.63 0.91 18.67
CA THR A 147 7.28 2.14 17.97
C THR A 147 6.32 1.81 16.84
N TYR A 148 5.21 2.54 16.77
CA TYR A 148 4.22 2.39 15.70
C TYR A 148 4.26 3.59 14.77
N VAL A 149 4.20 3.30 13.47
CA VAL A 149 4.19 4.30 12.41
C VAL A 149 2.98 4.06 11.52
N SER A 150 2.17 5.09 11.27
CA SER A 150 1.05 5.03 10.34
C SER A 150 1.44 5.64 9.00
N VAL A 151 0.93 5.06 7.91
CA VAL A 151 1.16 5.52 6.53
C VAL A 151 0.45 6.83 6.19
N SER A 152 -0.47 7.29 7.04
CA SER A 152 -1.14 8.60 6.89
C SER A 152 -1.66 9.12 8.22
N GLN A 153 -1.93 10.44 8.26
CA GLN A 153 -2.59 11.07 9.40
C GLN A 153 -4.03 10.58 9.62
N THR A 154 -4.77 10.28 8.53
CA THR A 154 -6.12 9.72 8.65
C THR A 154 -6.07 8.34 9.28
N ASN A 155 -5.16 7.48 8.83
CA ASN A 155 -4.99 6.15 9.41
C ASN A 155 -4.51 6.21 10.87
N ALA A 156 -3.61 7.14 11.19
CA ALA A 156 -3.17 7.37 12.58
C ALA A 156 -4.34 7.78 13.49
N THR A 157 -5.28 8.56 12.97
CA THR A 157 -6.49 8.97 13.71
C THR A 157 -7.37 7.77 14.04
N MET A 158 -7.53 6.82 13.11
CA MET A 158 -8.27 5.57 13.37
C MET A 158 -7.58 4.69 14.40
N TRP A 159 -6.26 4.68 14.44
CA TRP A 159 -5.46 3.92 15.42
C TRP A 159 -5.33 4.60 16.79
N LYS A 160 -5.63 5.90 16.89
CA LYS A 160 -5.48 6.72 18.11
C LYS A 160 -6.07 6.09 19.40
N PRO A 161 -7.22 5.39 19.37
CA PRO A 161 -7.75 4.74 20.58
C PRO A 161 -6.83 3.65 21.15
N TYR A 162 -5.97 3.06 20.33
CA TYR A 162 -5.04 2.00 20.72
C TYR A 162 -3.60 2.51 20.81
N ILE A 163 -3.23 3.50 19.99
CA ILE A 163 -1.87 4.04 19.89
C ILE A 163 -1.96 5.58 19.95
N PRO A 164 -1.99 6.18 21.15
CA PRO A 164 -2.14 7.62 21.29
C PRO A 164 -1.01 8.43 20.64
N ASN A 165 0.21 7.88 20.64
CA ASN A 165 1.43 8.52 20.13
C ASN A 165 1.93 7.81 18.86
N CYS A 166 1.06 7.68 17.85
CA CYS A 166 1.43 7.07 16.57
C CYS A 166 2.22 8.08 15.72
N LYS A 167 3.45 7.72 15.31
CA LYS A 167 4.22 8.51 14.34
C LYS A 167 3.55 8.39 12.96
N VAL A 168 3.75 9.38 12.09
CA VAL A 168 3.25 9.33 10.71
C VAL A 168 4.42 9.45 9.75
N VAL A 169 4.50 8.52 8.81
CA VAL A 169 5.38 8.59 7.64
C VAL A 169 4.49 8.33 6.44
N HIS A 170 4.30 9.34 5.60
CA HIS A 170 3.53 9.17 4.37
C HIS A 170 4.24 8.22 3.43
N ASN A 171 3.48 7.34 2.77
CA ASN A 171 4.05 6.53 1.70
C ASN A 171 4.58 7.43 0.59
N GLY A 172 5.62 6.97 -0.07
CA GLY A 172 6.17 7.61 -1.26
C GLY A 172 6.30 6.62 -2.41
N ILE A 173 6.49 7.17 -3.60
CA ILE A 173 6.70 6.42 -4.84
C ILE A 173 8.05 6.80 -5.47
N ASP A 174 8.64 5.86 -6.20
CA ASP A 174 9.85 6.12 -6.96
C ASP A 174 9.52 6.94 -8.20
N LEU A 175 9.77 8.25 -8.14
CA LEU A 175 9.42 9.20 -9.18
C LEU A 175 10.17 8.96 -10.50
N ASN A 176 11.25 8.17 -10.50
CA ASN A 176 11.98 7.79 -11.71
C ASN A 176 11.27 6.67 -12.49
N LYS A 177 10.35 5.94 -11.85
CA LYS A 177 9.55 4.89 -12.48
C LYS A 177 8.27 5.43 -13.14
N TRP A 178 7.89 6.66 -12.84
CA TRP A 178 6.65 7.28 -13.30
C TRP A 178 6.96 8.53 -14.11
N SER A 179 6.59 8.50 -15.38
CA SER A 179 7.04 9.49 -16.36
C SER A 179 6.07 10.66 -16.39
N TYR A 180 6.57 11.86 -16.08
CA TYR A 180 5.75 13.06 -16.21
C TYR A 180 5.42 13.33 -17.69
N ILE A 181 4.13 13.33 -18.03
CA ILE A 181 3.63 13.70 -19.36
C ILE A 181 2.94 15.06 -19.24
N ALA A 182 3.56 16.11 -19.77
CA ALA A 182 3.05 17.48 -19.68
C ALA A 182 1.80 17.72 -20.53
N ASN A 183 1.76 17.10 -21.72
CA ASN A 183 0.64 17.17 -22.65
C ASN A 183 0.14 15.74 -22.88
N ASN A 184 -0.99 15.38 -22.29
CA ASN A 184 -1.60 14.08 -22.53
C ASN A 184 -2.17 14.01 -23.95
N SER A 185 -2.17 12.82 -24.54
CA SER A 185 -2.80 12.55 -25.83
C SER A 185 -4.21 11.95 -25.71
N GLY A 186 -4.58 11.42 -24.54
CA GLY A 186 -5.84 10.72 -24.33
C GLY A 186 -6.93 11.60 -23.71
N GLU A 187 -8.15 11.50 -24.23
CA GLU A 187 -9.34 12.17 -23.68
C GLU A 187 -10.09 11.33 -22.63
N TYR A 188 -9.58 10.13 -22.35
CA TYR A 188 -10.21 9.13 -21.50
C TYR A 188 -9.96 9.36 -20.00
N ALA A 189 -10.90 8.88 -19.19
CA ALA A 189 -10.71 8.64 -17.77
C ALA A 189 -9.97 7.30 -17.57
N LEU A 190 -9.10 7.20 -16.57
CA LEU A 190 -8.45 5.95 -16.21
C LEU A 190 -8.85 5.53 -14.80
N TRP A 191 -9.27 4.30 -14.63
CA TRP A 191 -9.32 3.65 -13.33
C TRP A 191 -8.26 2.56 -13.30
N PHE A 192 -7.51 2.42 -12.20
CA PHE A 192 -6.54 1.35 -12.07
C PHE A 192 -6.37 0.85 -10.63
N GLY A 193 -6.10 -0.45 -10.53
CA GLY A 193 -5.97 -1.18 -9.26
C GLY A 193 -6.67 -2.53 -9.28
N ARG A 194 -6.67 -3.23 -8.14
CA ARG A 194 -7.38 -4.52 -8.00
C ARG A 194 -8.89 -4.33 -8.19
N ILE A 195 -9.51 -5.11 -9.06
CA ILE A 195 -10.96 -5.12 -9.22
C ILE A 195 -11.57 -5.95 -8.09
N HIS A 196 -12.15 -5.25 -7.12
CA HIS A 196 -12.70 -5.80 -5.89
C HIS A 196 -13.75 -4.84 -5.33
N PRO A 197 -14.77 -5.31 -4.57
CA PRO A 197 -15.80 -4.46 -3.99
C PRO A 197 -15.29 -3.24 -3.21
N ASP A 198 -14.18 -3.39 -2.48
CA ASP A 198 -13.55 -2.31 -1.70
C ASP A 198 -12.92 -1.19 -2.57
N LYS A 199 -12.74 -1.41 -3.88
CA LYS A 199 -12.19 -0.41 -4.83
C LYS A 199 -13.24 0.23 -5.74
N GLY A 200 -14.47 -0.26 -5.74
CA GLY A 200 -15.61 0.44 -6.34
C GLY A 200 -15.53 0.66 -7.85
N THR A 201 -14.88 -0.20 -8.63
CA THR A 201 -14.67 -0.04 -10.09
C THR A 201 -15.95 0.30 -10.86
N HIS A 202 -17.09 -0.30 -10.51
CA HIS A 202 -18.38 -0.03 -11.15
C HIS A 202 -18.82 1.44 -11.00
N PHE A 203 -18.48 2.12 -9.89
CA PHE A 203 -18.75 3.54 -9.72
C PHE A 203 -17.94 4.40 -10.70
N ALA A 204 -16.68 4.03 -10.94
CA ALA A 204 -15.83 4.76 -11.88
C ALA A 204 -16.37 4.65 -13.30
N ILE A 205 -16.78 3.45 -13.74
CA ILE A 205 -17.36 3.23 -15.07
C ILE A 205 -18.66 4.01 -15.22
N ALA A 206 -19.58 3.89 -14.25
CA ALA A 206 -20.85 4.59 -14.29
C ALA A 206 -20.67 6.12 -14.33
N ALA A 207 -19.73 6.66 -13.55
CA ALA A 207 -19.46 8.09 -13.50
C ALA A 207 -18.79 8.62 -14.77
N ALA A 208 -17.86 7.86 -15.36
CA ALA A 208 -17.23 8.23 -16.62
C ALA A 208 -18.24 8.25 -17.79
N LYS A 209 -19.12 7.24 -17.86
CA LYS A 209 -20.21 7.22 -18.84
C LYS A 209 -21.13 8.43 -18.69
N LEU A 210 -21.51 8.77 -17.46
CA LEU A 210 -22.35 9.94 -17.18
C LEU A 210 -21.61 11.26 -17.48
N ALA A 211 -20.30 11.30 -17.32
CA ALA A 211 -19.46 12.43 -17.69
C ALA A 211 -19.27 12.56 -19.22
N GLY A 212 -19.71 11.59 -20.01
CA GLY A 212 -19.52 11.55 -21.46
C GLY A 212 -18.08 11.27 -21.88
N ARG A 213 -17.30 10.56 -21.05
CA ARG A 213 -15.89 10.24 -21.33
C ARG A 213 -15.68 8.74 -21.47
N PRO A 214 -14.89 8.29 -22.47
CA PRO A 214 -14.38 6.93 -22.48
C PRO A 214 -13.58 6.65 -21.20
N ILE A 215 -13.62 5.41 -20.72
CA ILE A 215 -12.87 4.95 -19.56
C ILE A 215 -12.05 3.72 -19.90
N LYS A 216 -10.80 3.72 -19.43
CA LYS A 216 -9.95 2.53 -19.39
C LYS A 216 -9.86 2.02 -17.95
N ILE A 217 -9.97 0.72 -17.77
CA ILE A 217 -9.87 0.02 -16.48
C ILE A 217 -8.61 -0.84 -16.55
N ALA A 218 -7.59 -0.56 -15.75
CA ALA A 218 -6.35 -1.35 -15.72
C ALA A 218 -6.18 -2.09 -14.40
N GLY A 219 -6.08 -3.43 -14.44
CA GLY A 219 -5.78 -4.22 -13.26
C GLY A 219 -6.46 -5.59 -13.22
N SER A 220 -5.98 -6.42 -12.31
CA SER A 220 -6.41 -7.81 -12.15
C SER A 220 -7.72 -7.95 -11.37
N VAL A 221 -8.48 -9.00 -11.71
CA VAL A 221 -9.70 -9.39 -11.01
C VAL A 221 -9.34 -10.10 -9.71
N ALA A 222 -9.53 -9.43 -8.58
CA ALA A 222 -9.32 -10.02 -7.26
C ALA A 222 -10.60 -10.63 -6.67
N ASP A 223 -11.77 -10.23 -7.17
CA ASP A 223 -13.06 -10.83 -6.85
C ASP A 223 -13.85 -11.09 -8.14
N LYS A 224 -13.89 -12.36 -8.55
CA LYS A 224 -14.55 -12.80 -9.77
C LYS A 224 -16.06 -12.56 -9.73
N HIS A 225 -16.70 -12.78 -8.58
CA HIS A 225 -18.14 -12.59 -8.45
C HIS A 225 -18.51 -11.11 -8.64
N TYR A 226 -17.75 -10.22 -8.02
CA TYR A 226 -17.91 -8.78 -8.18
C TYR A 226 -17.66 -8.33 -9.62
N PHE A 227 -16.60 -8.84 -10.27
CA PHE A 227 -16.32 -8.51 -11.65
C PHE A 227 -17.46 -8.92 -12.58
N ASP A 228 -17.87 -10.19 -12.54
CA ASP A 228 -18.92 -10.73 -13.40
C ASP A 228 -20.28 -10.05 -13.17
N THR A 229 -20.58 -9.65 -11.93
CA THR A 229 -21.88 -9.08 -11.55
C THR A 229 -21.97 -7.57 -11.76
N PHE A 230 -20.91 -6.81 -11.45
CA PHE A 230 -20.97 -5.34 -11.38
C PHE A 230 -20.08 -4.62 -12.39
N VAL A 231 -19.00 -5.24 -12.86
CA VAL A 231 -18.00 -4.58 -13.72
C VAL A 231 -18.19 -4.97 -15.17
N LYS A 232 -18.14 -6.27 -15.46
CA LYS A 232 -18.25 -6.84 -16.80
C LYS A 232 -19.49 -6.36 -17.56
N PRO A 233 -20.70 -6.26 -16.95
CA PRO A 233 -21.88 -5.76 -17.65
C PRO A 233 -21.82 -4.28 -18.04
N LEU A 234 -20.89 -3.52 -17.46
CA LEU A 234 -20.70 -2.09 -17.75
C LEU A 234 -19.61 -1.86 -18.81
N LEU A 235 -18.90 -2.88 -19.26
CA LEU A 235 -17.89 -2.76 -20.32
C LEU A 235 -18.57 -2.66 -21.69
N ASP A 236 -18.05 -1.78 -22.55
CA ASP A 236 -18.50 -1.54 -23.92
C ASP A 236 -17.39 -0.80 -24.72
N ASP A 237 -17.70 -0.33 -25.93
CA ASP A 237 -16.75 0.40 -26.79
C ASP A 237 -16.16 1.67 -26.14
N ASN A 238 -16.81 2.20 -25.10
CA ASN A 238 -16.33 3.36 -24.34
C ASN A 238 -15.84 3.00 -22.93
N ALA A 239 -15.85 1.72 -22.54
CA ALA A 239 -15.40 1.23 -21.24
C ALA A 239 -14.56 -0.04 -21.42
N GLU A 240 -13.26 0.15 -21.61
CA GLU A 240 -12.31 -0.92 -21.96
C GLU A 240 -11.57 -1.43 -20.72
N TRP A 241 -11.57 -2.75 -20.51
CA TRP A 241 -10.76 -3.39 -19.48
C TRP A 241 -9.45 -3.93 -20.06
N VAL A 242 -8.33 -3.46 -19.51
CA VAL A 242 -6.98 -3.93 -19.80
C VAL A 242 -6.53 -4.79 -18.62
N GLU A 243 -6.69 -6.11 -18.78
CA GLU A 243 -6.47 -7.09 -17.71
C GLU A 243 -5.01 -7.12 -17.23
N HIS A 244 -4.07 -7.16 -18.16
CA HIS A 244 -2.65 -7.24 -17.88
C HIS A 244 -1.94 -6.00 -18.42
N CYS A 245 -1.47 -5.17 -17.50
CA CYS A 245 -0.58 -4.06 -17.80
C CYS A 245 0.79 -4.33 -17.20
N THR A 246 1.82 -4.28 -18.04
CA THR A 246 3.18 -4.05 -17.55
C THR A 246 3.27 -2.68 -16.87
N HIS A 247 4.34 -2.46 -16.10
CA HIS A 247 4.59 -1.18 -15.45
C HIS A 247 4.67 -0.04 -16.48
N GLU A 248 5.35 -0.29 -17.60
CA GLU A 248 5.54 0.65 -18.69
C GLU A 248 4.21 1.01 -19.36
N GLN A 249 3.36 0.02 -19.64
CA GLN A 249 2.01 0.24 -20.18
C GLN A 249 1.13 1.01 -19.20
N LEU A 250 1.20 0.70 -17.90
CA LEU A 250 0.43 1.42 -16.89
C LEU A 250 0.89 2.88 -16.78
N ASN A 251 2.20 3.14 -16.81
CA ASN A 251 2.76 4.49 -16.83
C ASN A 251 2.27 5.28 -18.07
N GLU A 252 2.27 4.65 -19.25
CA GLU A 252 1.73 5.28 -20.47
C GLU A 252 0.23 5.56 -20.36
N LEU A 253 -0.57 4.62 -19.83
CA LEU A 253 -2.00 4.79 -19.61
C LEU A 253 -2.27 5.95 -18.63
N ILE A 254 -1.58 5.97 -17.48
CA ILE A 254 -1.77 7.03 -16.49
C ILE A 254 -1.35 8.37 -17.08
N GLY A 255 -0.16 8.47 -17.68
CA GLY A 255 0.36 9.72 -18.23
C GLY A 255 -0.48 10.27 -19.38
N ASN A 256 -1.15 9.43 -20.16
CA ASN A 256 -2.01 9.88 -21.26
C ASN A 256 -3.48 10.06 -20.88
N ALA A 257 -3.92 9.62 -19.69
CA ALA A 257 -5.27 9.86 -19.22
C ALA A 257 -5.51 11.35 -18.96
N ALA A 258 -6.74 11.80 -19.24
CA ALA A 258 -7.19 13.14 -18.88
C ALA A 258 -7.36 13.28 -17.36
N VAL A 259 -7.82 12.20 -16.70
CA VAL A 259 -8.05 12.14 -15.26
C VAL A 259 -8.00 10.69 -14.78
N SER A 260 -7.42 10.47 -13.60
CA SER A 260 -7.51 9.19 -12.91
C SER A 260 -8.69 9.18 -11.93
N VAL A 261 -9.52 8.14 -11.98
CA VAL A 261 -10.75 8.00 -11.20
C VAL A 261 -10.52 7.01 -10.06
N ILE A 262 -10.70 7.46 -8.82
CA ILE A 262 -10.32 6.70 -7.62
C ILE A 262 -11.52 6.59 -6.68
N THR A 263 -12.07 5.38 -6.56
CA THR A 263 -13.41 5.13 -5.97
C THR A 263 -13.39 4.16 -4.78
N PRO A 264 -12.55 4.40 -3.73
CA PRO A 264 -12.46 3.46 -2.62
C PRO A 264 -13.80 3.34 -1.89
N CYS A 265 -14.25 2.10 -1.71
CA CYS A 265 -15.41 1.71 -0.92
C CYS A 265 -15.03 1.26 0.50
N TRP A 266 -13.86 1.67 0.97
CA TRP A 266 -13.33 1.48 2.31
C TRP A 266 -12.55 2.72 2.77
N GLU A 267 -12.12 2.75 4.04
CA GLU A 267 -11.22 3.80 4.52
C GLU A 267 -9.80 3.59 4.00
N GLU A 268 -9.54 4.14 2.81
CA GLU A 268 -8.24 4.02 2.14
C GLU A 268 -7.11 4.57 3.03
N PRO A 269 -6.14 3.75 3.46
CA PRO A 269 -5.14 4.15 4.43
C PRO A 269 -4.14 5.16 3.87
N PHE A 270 -3.88 5.14 2.56
CA PHE A 270 -3.04 6.13 1.87
C PHE A 270 -3.56 6.45 0.47
N GLY A 271 -3.47 5.50 -0.47
CA GLY A 271 -3.83 5.71 -1.88
C GLY A 271 -2.62 5.90 -2.79
N LEU A 272 -1.80 4.86 -2.94
CA LEU A 272 -0.62 4.89 -3.84
C LEU A 272 -1.00 5.25 -5.28
N VAL A 273 -2.15 4.81 -5.75
CA VAL A 273 -2.70 5.18 -7.07
C VAL A 273 -2.84 6.70 -7.27
N VAL A 274 -3.08 7.47 -6.20
CA VAL A 274 -3.09 8.95 -6.26
C VAL A 274 -1.68 9.46 -6.52
N ALA A 275 -0.70 8.94 -5.79
CA ALA A 275 0.70 9.32 -5.94
C ALA A 275 1.22 8.98 -7.36
N GLU A 276 0.92 7.78 -7.84
CA GLU A 276 1.30 7.31 -9.19
C GLU A 276 0.68 8.19 -10.28
N SER A 277 -0.59 8.56 -10.13
CA SER A 277 -1.28 9.53 -10.99
C SER A 277 -0.56 10.88 -11.00
N PHE A 278 -0.26 11.41 -9.81
CA PHE A 278 0.39 12.70 -9.68
C PHE A 278 1.82 12.72 -10.23
N ALA A 279 2.59 11.66 -10.06
CA ALA A 279 3.93 11.55 -10.64
C ALA A 279 3.91 11.53 -12.17
N CYS A 280 2.87 10.98 -12.79
CA CYS A 280 2.69 11.06 -14.25
C CYS A 280 2.12 12.42 -14.72
N GLY A 281 1.75 13.29 -13.77
CA GLY A 281 1.11 14.57 -14.05
C GLY A 281 -0.40 14.47 -14.26
N THR A 282 -1.05 13.39 -13.88
CA THR A 282 -2.47 13.17 -14.14
C THR A 282 -3.32 13.57 -12.93
N PRO A 283 -4.25 14.53 -13.09
CA PRO A 283 -5.17 14.91 -12.02
C PRO A 283 -6.09 13.77 -11.61
N VAL A 284 -6.67 13.88 -10.41
CA VAL A 284 -7.51 12.84 -9.83
C VAL A 284 -8.95 13.31 -9.59
N ALA A 285 -9.92 12.46 -9.92
CA ALA A 285 -11.30 12.56 -9.46
C ALA A 285 -11.65 11.36 -8.58
N GLY A 286 -12.41 11.54 -7.50
CA GLY A 286 -12.69 10.40 -6.63
C GLY A 286 -13.63 10.62 -5.45
N PHE A 287 -13.76 9.58 -4.63
CA PHE A 287 -14.49 9.66 -3.37
C PHE A 287 -13.60 10.20 -2.25
N ALA A 288 -14.13 11.14 -1.46
CA ALA A 288 -13.46 11.77 -0.33
C ALA A 288 -13.40 10.83 0.88
N ARG A 289 -12.67 9.72 0.76
CA ARG A 289 -12.64 8.64 1.76
C ARG A 289 -11.22 8.28 2.18
N GLY A 290 -11.04 7.92 3.46
CA GLY A 290 -9.72 7.63 4.01
C GLY A 290 -8.74 8.81 3.90
N ALA A 291 -7.53 8.53 3.44
CA ALA A 291 -6.46 9.51 3.32
C ALA A 291 -6.57 10.44 2.10
N LEU A 292 -7.43 10.12 1.11
CA LEU A 292 -7.55 10.89 -0.14
C LEU A 292 -7.77 12.40 0.10
N PRO A 293 -8.69 12.85 0.99
CA PRO A 293 -8.90 14.28 1.24
C PRO A 293 -7.72 15.03 1.83
N LYS A 294 -6.69 14.32 2.32
CA LYS A 294 -5.44 14.91 2.83
C LYS A 294 -4.33 14.92 1.80
N ILE A 295 -4.42 14.10 0.75
CA ILE A 295 -3.42 14.00 -0.31
C ILE A 295 -3.85 14.84 -1.52
N VAL A 296 -5.12 14.80 -1.90
CA VAL A 296 -5.64 15.54 -3.05
C VAL A 296 -5.93 16.99 -2.67
N THR A 297 -5.36 17.93 -3.41
CA THR A 297 -5.58 19.37 -3.27
C THR A 297 -6.50 19.89 -4.37
N LYS A 298 -6.98 21.14 -4.26
CA LYS A 298 -7.85 21.76 -5.27
C LYS A 298 -7.15 21.93 -6.63
N GLU A 299 -5.83 21.99 -6.62
CA GLU A 299 -5.00 22.17 -7.82
C GLU A 299 -4.69 20.83 -8.51
N THR A 300 -4.90 19.71 -7.82
CA THR A 300 -4.49 18.37 -8.26
C THR A 300 -5.66 17.40 -8.44
N GLY A 301 -6.84 17.70 -7.91
CA GLY A 301 -8.01 16.88 -8.13
C GLY A 301 -9.33 17.43 -7.58
N CYS A 302 -10.39 16.64 -7.77
CA CYS A 302 -11.74 16.89 -7.26
C CYS A 302 -12.27 15.65 -6.54
N LEU A 303 -12.75 15.82 -5.31
CA LEU A 303 -13.31 14.72 -4.52
C LEU A 303 -14.76 15.03 -4.13
N THR A 304 -15.61 14.00 -4.14
CA THR A 304 -16.99 14.07 -3.62
C THR A 304 -17.16 13.19 -2.39
N ALA A 305 -17.91 13.68 -1.39
CA ALA A 305 -18.19 12.95 -0.16
C ALA A 305 -19.40 11.99 -0.26
N SER A 306 -20.24 12.13 -1.29
CA SER A 306 -21.58 11.53 -1.29
C SER A 306 -21.66 10.10 -1.83
N CYS A 307 -20.52 9.47 -2.20
CA CYS A 307 -20.49 8.21 -2.96
C CYS A 307 -21.46 8.23 -4.18
N SER A 308 -21.78 9.41 -4.70
CA SER A 308 -22.75 9.62 -5.77
C SER A 308 -22.05 9.59 -7.13
N VAL A 309 -22.55 8.75 -8.02
CA VAL A 309 -22.09 8.67 -9.42
C VAL A 309 -22.23 10.02 -10.12
N THR A 310 -23.31 10.76 -9.88
CA THR A 310 -23.58 12.05 -10.51
C THR A 310 -22.60 13.13 -10.08
N GLU A 311 -22.25 13.18 -8.79
CA GLU A 311 -21.24 14.13 -8.32
C GLU A 311 -19.84 13.73 -8.77
N LEU A 312 -19.54 12.42 -8.79
CA LEU A 312 -18.27 11.93 -9.31
C LEU A 312 -18.09 12.28 -10.78
N ALA A 313 -19.15 12.18 -11.60
CA ALA A 313 -19.12 12.58 -13.01
C ALA A 313 -18.76 14.07 -13.20
N LYS A 314 -19.27 14.95 -12.32
CA LYS A 314 -18.85 16.37 -12.31
C LYS A 314 -17.38 16.51 -11.94
N CYS A 315 -16.94 15.84 -10.88
CA CYS A 315 -15.53 15.86 -10.48
C CYS A 315 -14.58 15.33 -11.56
N ILE A 316 -14.99 14.32 -12.34
CA ILE A 316 -14.23 13.82 -13.50
C ILE A 316 -13.97 14.94 -14.50
N ASN A 317 -15.02 15.70 -14.85
CA ASN A 317 -14.90 16.80 -15.80
C ASN A 317 -14.09 17.97 -15.25
N ASP A 318 -14.28 18.34 -13.99
CA ASP A 318 -13.55 19.42 -13.34
C ASP A 318 -12.06 19.08 -13.20
N ALA A 319 -11.74 17.88 -12.71
CA ALA A 319 -10.36 17.43 -12.51
C ALA A 319 -9.59 17.30 -13.84
N ALA A 320 -10.25 16.88 -14.92
CA ALA A 320 -9.65 16.79 -16.25
C ALA A 320 -9.14 18.13 -16.81
N GLN A 321 -9.55 19.27 -16.24
CA GLN A 321 -9.07 20.61 -16.61
C GLN A 321 -7.94 21.13 -15.71
N LEU A 322 -7.53 20.38 -14.69
CA LEU A 322 -6.53 20.83 -13.72
C LEU A 322 -5.09 20.73 -14.24
N SER A 323 -4.20 21.43 -13.55
CA SER A 323 -2.79 21.54 -13.95
C SER A 323 -2.05 20.23 -13.72
N ARG A 324 -1.65 19.61 -14.82
CA ARG A 324 -0.76 18.44 -14.83
C ARG A 324 0.57 18.71 -14.13
N LYS A 325 1.12 19.92 -14.34
CA LYS A 325 2.34 20.37 -13.67
C LYS A 325 2.17 20.47 -12.15
N ALA A 326 1.03 20.97 -11.67
CA ALA A 326 0.76 21.04 -10.23
C ALA A 326 0.74 19.64 -9.60
N CYS A 327 0.18 18.64 -10.30
CA CYS A 327 0.19 17.24 -9.88
C CYS A 327 1.63 16.72 -9.72
N ARG A 328 2.49 16.93 -10.73
CA ARG A 328 3.89 16.49 -10.68
C ARG A 328 4.66 17.16 -9.54
N VAL A 329 4.52 18.48 -9.40
CA VAL A 329 5.17 19.24 -8.31
C VAL A 329 4.74 18.72 -6.95
N HIS A 330 3.45 18.40 -6.78
CA HIS A 330 2.95 17.84 -5.53
C HIS A 330 3.53 16.45 -5.23
N ALA A 331 3.67 15.60 -6.25
CA ALA A 331 4.32 14.30 -6.09
C ALA A 331 5.79 14.44 -5.66
N GLU A 332 6.55 15.33 -6.30
CA GLU A 332 7.95 15.62 -5.99
C GLU A 332 8.14 16.17 -4.57
N SER A 333 7.26 17.08 -4.13
CA SER A 333 7.41 17.71 -2.82
C SER A 333 6.99 16.83 -1.66
N SER A 334 6.01 15.95 -1.86
CA SER A 334 5.25 15.34 -0.76
C SER A 334 5.17 13.81 -0.81
N LEU A 335 5.42 13.20 -1.97
CA LEU A 335 5.17 11.78 -2.23
C LEU A 335 6.41 11.07 -2.81
N ASP A 336 7.60 11.66 -2.67
CA ASP A 336 8.85 11.03 -3.05
C ASP A 336 9.25 9.95 -2.03
N ILE A 337 9.49 8.74 -2.52
CA ILE A 337 9.96 7.63 -1.71
C ILE A 337 11.29 7.92 -1.00
N GLN A 338 12.15 8.77 -1.54
CA GLN A 338 13.42 9.13 -0.91
C GLN A 338 13.19 9.82 0.44
N HIS A 339 12.20 10.71 0.55
CA HIS A 339 11.81 11.35 1.79
C HIS A 339 11.20 10.35 2.79
N MET A 340 10.41 9.41 2.28
CA MET A 340 9.82 8.33 3.08
C MET A 340 10.91 7.47 3.74
N VAL A 341 11.88 6.97 2.95
CA VAL A 341 12.97 6.12 3.48
C VAL A 341 13.83 6.87 4.49
N SER A 342 14.17 8.13 4.23
CA SER A 342 14.93 8.95 5.19
C SER A 342 14.18 9.18 6.50
N SER A 343 12.84 9.25 6.45
CA SER A 343 12.01 9.33 7.66
C SER A 343 12.07 8.03 8.46
N TYR A 344 12.05 6.88 7.80
CA TYR A 344 12.21 5.58 8.47
C TYR A 344 13.60 5.41 9.08
N GLU A 345 14.68 5.76 8.36
CA GLU A 345 16.05 5.73 8.90
C GLU A 345 16.19 6.56 10.17
N ASN A 346 15.61 7.77 10.19
CA ASN A 346 15.58 8.62 11.38
C ASN A 346 14.82 7.96 12.54
N ILE A 347 13.71 7.27 12.25
CA ILE A 347 12.95 6.53 13.27
C ILE A 347 13.77 5.35 13.78
N PHE A 348 14.45 4.60 12.91
CA PHE A 348 15.32 3.49 13.29
C PHE A 348 16.42 3.97 14.22
N ALA A 349 17.15 5.03 13.85
CA ALA A 349 18.21 5.60 14.68
C ALA A 349 17.71 6.03 16.08
N GLN A 350 16.53 6.65 16.17
CA GLN A 350 15.91 7.02 17.45
C GLN A 350 15.58 5.79 18.32
N VAL A 351 15.05 4.75 17.69
CA VAL A 351 14.62 3.53 18.38
C VAL A 351 15.80 2.70 18.86
N ILE A 352 16.85 2.57 18.05
CA ILE A 352 18.12 1.94 18.41
C ILE A 352 18.75 2.66 19.61
N LYS A 353 18.87 3.99 19.54
CA LYS A 353 19.44 4.79 20.64
C LYS A 353 18.66 4.62 21.95
N LYS A 354 17.33 4.69 21.89
CA LYS A 354 16.46 4.50 23.06
C LYS A 354 16.62 3.10 23.68
N CYS A 355 16.91 2.09 22.87
CA CYS A 355 17.17 0.74 23.36
C CYS A 355 18.51 0.67 24.08
N ALA A 356 19.58 1.20 23.47
CA ALA A 356 20.91 1.24 24.07
C ALA A 356 20.94 1.97 25.42
N ASP A 357 20.25 3.11 25.53
CA ASP A 357 20.20 3.91 26.77
C ASP A 357 19.55 3.15 27.96
N LYS A 358 18.74 2.10 27.71
CA LYS A 358 18.13 1.28 28.78
C LYS A 358 19.11 0.30 29.44
N TYR A 359 20.25 -0.01 28.80
CA TYR A 359 21.25 -0.95 29.30
C TYR A 359 22.45 -0.26 29.98
N VAL A 360 22.44 1.07 30.06
CA VAL A 360 23.52 1.90 30.68
C VAL A 360 23.15 2.36 32.10
N LEU A 361 22.03 1.89 32.65
CA LEU A 361 21.59 2.09 34.04
C LEU A 361 21.71 0.78 34.81
#